data_AF-A0A4W6G5W9-F1
#
_entry.id   AF-A0A4W6G5W9-F1
#
_cell.length_a   1.000
_cell.length_b   1.000
_cell.length_c   1.000
_cell.angle_alpha   90.00
_cell.angle_beta   90.00
_cell.angle_gamma   90.00
#
_symmetry.space_group_name_H-M   'P 1'
#
loop_
_entity.id
_entity.type
_entity.pdbx_description
1 polymer ?
#
loop_
_entity_poly.entity_id
_entity_poly.type
_entity_poly.pdbx_seq_one_letter_code
_entity_poly.pdbx_strand_id
1 'polypeptide(L)'
;MVLIKEYRVVLPCSVEEYQVGQLFSVAEASKNETGGGEGIEVLKNEPYEKDGEKGQYTHKIYHLKSKVPAFVKLLAPEGSLVFHEKAWNAYPYCRTSESNEYMKDNFFIKIETWHKPDLGTQENVHKLDNSTWQNVTVVPIDIADRSQVSTADYKPDEDPATFKSVKTGRGPLGPTWKKELVSKTDCPKMCAYKLVTVKFKWWGLQTKVENFIHEQEKRIFTNFHRQLFCWIDKWVDLTMDDIRRMEAETQRELDELRKRGEVRGTSAADE
;
A
#
# COMPACT_ATOMS: atom_id res chain seq x y z
N MET A 1 1.49 19.93 14.16
CA MET A 1 0.42 19.77 13.15
C MET A 1 0.77 18.56 12.31
N VAL A 2 -0.23 17.77 11.91
CA VAL A 2 -0.09 16.57 11.06
C VAL A 2 -1.12 16.71 9.92
N LEU A 3 -0.86 16.07 8.78
CA LEU A 3 -1.82 16.00 7.67
C LEU A 3 -2.46 14.60 7.66
N ILE A 4 -3.79 14.56 7.51
CA ILE A 4 -4.56 13.31 7.55
C ILE A 4 -5.46 13.21 6.33
N LYS A 5 -5.40 12.08 5.63
CA LYS A 5 -6.30 11.74 4.51
C LYS A 5 -6.77 10.29 4.67
N GLU A 6 -8.02 10.01 4.33
CA GLU A 6 -8.55 8.65 4.26
C GLU A 6 -8.73 8.25 2.79
N TYR A 7 -7.96 7.26 2.34
CA TYR A 7 -8.08 6.72 0.98
C TYR A 7 -9.03 5.54 0.99
N ARG A 8 -10.10 5.62 0.20
CA ARG A 8 -11.11 4.55 0.09
C ARG A 8 -10.92 3.81 -1.23
N VAL A 9 -10.55 2.53 -1.13
CA VAL A 9 -10.33 1.66 -2.29
C VAL A 9 -11.41 0.58 -2.32
N VAL A 10 -12.40 0.75 -3.19
CA VAL A 10 -13.41 -0.29 -3.46
C VAL A 10 -12.81 -1.33 -4.39
N LEU A 11 -13.09 -2.62 -4.14
CA LEU A 11 -12.54 -3.74 -4.89
C LEU A 11 -13.59 -4.81 -5.17
N PRO A 12 -13.53 -5.48 -6.35
CA PRO A 12 -14.41 -6.60 -6.74
C PRO A 12 -13.86 -7.95 -6.20
N CYS A 13 -13.58 -7.99 -4.91
CA CYS A 13 -13.19 -9.20 -4.17
C CYS A 13 -13.84 -9.18 -2.79
N SER A 14 -13.85 -10.30 -2.09
CA SER A 14 -14.30 -10.36 -0.71
C SER A 14 -13.21 -9.87 0.24
N VAL A 15 -13.57 -9.65 1.51
CA VAL A 15 -12.62 -9.32 2.58
C VAL A 15 -11.65 -10.49 2.78
N GLU A 16 -12.14 -11.73 2.74
CA GLU A 16 -11.34 -12.95 2.89
C GLU A 16 -10.36 -13.14 1.72
N GLU A 17 -10.82 -12.95 0.48
CA GLU A 17 -9.97 -12.99 -0.71
C GLU A 17 -8.88 -11.91 -0.65
N TYR A 18 -9.22 -10.70 -0.22
CA TYR A 18 -8.26 -9.60 -0.11
C TYR A 18 -7.14 -9.91 0.87
N GLN A 19 -7.40 -10.65 1.95
CA GLN A 19 -6.35 -11.03 2.91
C GLN A 19 -5.21 -11.79 2.22
N VAL A 20 -5.55 -12.75 1.35
CA VAL A 20 -4.58 -13.53 0.56
C VAL A 20 -3.96 -12.66 -0.55
N GLY A 21 -4.81 -11.99 -1.33
CA GLY A 21 -4.38 -11.19 -2.47
C GLY A 21 -3.46 -10.02 -2.08
N GLN A 22 -3.69 -9.39 -0.93
CA GLN A 22 -2.83 -8.33 -0.40
C GLN A 22 -1.44 -8.87 -0.09
N LEU A 23 -1.33 -10.00 0.63
CA LEU A 23 -0.04 -10.54 1.04
C LEU A 23 0.77 -11.03 -0.17
N PHE A 24 0.12 -11.71 -1.11
CA PHE A 24 0.73 -12.07 -2.40
C PHE A 24 1.24 -10.82 -3.14
N SER A 25 0.39 -9.81 -3.29
CA SER A 25 0.73 -8.61 -4.08
C SER A 25 1.83 -7.79 -3.41
N VAL A 26 1.89 -7.77 -2.07
CA VAL A 26 2.99 -7.14 -1.32
C VAL A 26 4.29 -7.87 -1.64
N ALA A 27 4.32 -9.20 -1.64
CA ALA A 27 5.51 -9.96 -1.97
C ALA A 27 6.02 -9.65 -3.39
N GLU A 28 5.13 -9.70 -4.38
CA GLU A 28 5.48 -9.43 -5.79
C GLU A 28 5.88 -7.96 -6.03
N ALA A 29 5.14 -7.00 -5.48
CA ALA A 29 5.51 -5.59 -5.56
C ALA A 29 6.86 -5.32 -4.88
N SER A 30 7.14 -5.98 -3.76
CA SER A 30 8.45 -5.86 -3.09
C SER A 30 9.59 -6.30 -3.99
N LYS A 31 9.42 -7.40 -4.73
CA LYS A 31 10.43 -7.90 -5.69
C LYS A 31 10.63 -6.92 -6.84
N ASN A 32 9.54 -6.35 -7.35
CA ASN A 32 9.58 -5.36 -8.44
C ASN A 32 10.28 -4.05 -8.03
N GLU A 33 10.32 -3.74 -6.73
CA GLU A 33 10.93 -2.54 -6.19
C GLU A 33 12.33 -2.76 -5.59
N THR A 34 12.88 -3.98 -5.63
CA THR A 34 14.14 -4.32 -4.95
C THR A 34 15.25 -4.70 -5.92
N GLY A 35 16.40 -4.05 -5.77
CA GLY A 35 17.58 -4.27 -6.61
C GLY A 35 18.64 -3.17 -6.45
N GLY A 36 19.90 -3.49 -6.74
CA GLY A 36 20.98 -2.50 -6.81
C GLY A 36 21.31 -1.79 -5.49
N GLY A 37 21.13 -2.47 -4.36
CA GLY A 37 21.29 -1.90 -3.02
C GLY A 37 20.06 -1.14 -2.51
N GLU A 38 18.99 -1.02 -3.29
CA GLU A 38 17.76 -0.30 -2.96
C GLU A 38 16.55 -1.24 -2.89
N GLY A 39 15.45 -0.75 -2.30
CA GLY A 39 14.21 -1.50 -2.11
C GLY A 39 14.01 -2.01 -0.70
N ILE A 40 13.45 -3.21 -0.56
CA ILE A 40 12.87 -3.70 0.69
C ILE A 40 13.74 -4.79 1.31
N GLU A 41 14.03 -4.64 2.60
CA GLU A 41 14.67 -5.64 3.44
C GLU A 41 13.72 -6.05 4.56
N VAL A 42 13.42 -7.34 4.69
CA VAL A 42 12.53 -7.86 5.73
C VAL A 42 13.37 -8.34 6.92
N LEU A 43 13.25 -7.66 8.05
CA LEU A 43 13.97 -8.00 9.28
C LEU A 43 13.20 -9.00 10.15
N LYS A 44 11.88 -8.82 10.24
CA LYS A 44 10.99 -9.67 11.01
C LYS A 44 9.70 -9.93 10.26
N ASN A 45 9.23 -11.16 10.34
CA ASN A 45 7.88 -11.57 9.95
C ASN A 45 7.46 -12.69 10.91
N GLU A 46 6.74 -12.34 11.97
CA GLU A 46 6.42 -13.26 13.07
C GLU A 46 4.98 -13.03 13.58
N PRO A 47 4.28 -14.08 14.03
CA PRO A 47 3.00 -13.90 14.69
C PRO A 47 3.18 -13.11 16.00
N TYR A 48 2.18 -12.31 16.38
CA TYR A 48 2.15 -11.63 17.68
C TYR A 48 0.81 -11.80 18.37
N GLU A 49 0.84 -11.69 19.70
CA GLU A 49 -0.33 -11.57 20.55
C GLU A 49 -0.06 -10.49 21.60
N LYS A 50 -0.91 -9.48 21.65
CA LYS A 50 -0.77 -8.37 22.61
C LYS A 50 -2.15 -7.83 22.98
N ASP A 51 -2.42 -7.72 24.28
CA ASP A 51 -3.65 -7.15 24.83
C ASP A 51 -4.94 -7.78 24.24
N GLY A 52 -4.89 -9.08 23.90
CA GLY A 52 -5.99 -9.84 23.28
C GLY A 52 -6.09 -9.70 21.75
N GLU A 53 -5.30 -8.82 21.13
CA GLU A 53 -5.15 -8.73 19.68
C GLU A 53 -4.13 -9.77 19.20
N LYS A 54 -4.49 -10.56 18.19
CA LYS A 54 -3.61 -11.54 17.53
C LYS A 54 -3.45 -11.17 16.06
N GLY A 55 -2.26 -11.34 15.53
CA GLY A 55 -1.99 -11.03 14.13
C GLY A 55 -0.58 -11.37 13.70
N GLN A 56 -0.17 -10.77 12.59
CA GLN A 56 1.20 -10.86 12.08
C GLN A 56 1.93 -9.53 12.29
N TYR A 57 3.12 -9.59 12.88
CA TYR A 57 4.02 -8.47 13.02
C TYR A 57 5.08 -8.54 11.93
N THR A 58 5.33 -7.43 11.25
CA THR A 58 6.45 -7.29 10.33
C THR A 58 7.29 -6.07 10.67
N HIS A 59 8.60 -6.20 10.48
CA HIS A 59 9.53 -5.09 10.50
C HIS A 59 10.35 -5.13 9.22
N LYS A 60 10.21 -4.10 8.40
CA LYS A 60 10.96 -3.94 7.15
C LYS A 60 11.76 -2.64 7.15
N ILE A 61 12.78 -2.62 6.31
CA ILE A 61 13.57 -1.44 6.00
C ILE A 61 13.39 -1.12 4.51
N TYR A 62 13.03 0.12 4.22
CA TYR A 62 13.02 0.69 2.87
C TYR A 62 14.30 1.47 2.61
N HIS A 63 15.06 1.04 1.61
CA HIS A 63 16.30 1.66 1.14
C HIS A 63 15.99 2.49 -0.12
N LEU A 64 15.77 3.80 0.02
CA LEU A 64 15.18 4.64 -1.04
C LEU A 64 16.18 5.57 -1.77
N LYS A 65 17.48 5.22 -1.73
CA LYS A 65 18.62 6.08 -2.07
C LYS A 65 18.43 6.92 -3.34
N SER A 66 18.42 6.31 -4.53
CA SER A 66 18.24 7.02 -5.80
C SER A 66 16.77 7.28 -6.15
N LYS A 67 15.83 6.55 -5.54
CA LYS A 67 14.39 6.61 -5.83
C LYS A 67 13.64 7.85 -5.33
N VAL A 68 14.24 8.64 -4.43
CA VAL A 68 13.60 9.88 -3.93
C VAL A 68 13.99 11.13 -4.74
N PRO A 69 13.12 12.16 -4.76
CA PRO A 69 13.40 13.44 -5.42
C PRO A 69 14.69 14.10 -4.96
N ALA A 70 15.30 14.90 -5.83
CA ALA A 70 16.52 15.65 -5.52
C ALA A 70 16.37 16.57 -4.29
N PHE A 71 15.20 17.18 -4.10
CA PHE A 71 14.97 18.04 -2.93
C PHE A 71 14.95 17.24 -1.63
N VAL A 72 14.55 15.96 -1.64
CA VAL A 72 14.59 15.08 -0.46
C VAL A 72 16.04 14.67 -0.16
N LYS A 73 16.82 14.36 -1.21
CA LYS A 73 18.26 14.03 -1.08
C LYS A 73 19.07 15.19 -0.49
N LEU A 74 18.75 16.43 -0.87
CA LEU A 74 19.43 17.62 -0.35
C LEU A 74 19.23 17.83 1.16
N LEU A 75 18.12 17.32 1.71
CA LEU A 75 17.74 17.49 3.11
C LEU A 75 18.23 16.35 4.01
N ALA A 76 18.56 15.21 3.41
CA ALA A 76 18.88 13.96 4.06
C ALA A 76 20.41 13.74 4.03
N PRO A 77 21.10 13.71 5.19
CA PRO A 77 22.49 13.25 5.25
C PRO A 77 22.66 11.88 4.58
N GLU A 78 23.86 11.58 4.09
CA GLU A 78 24.13 10.28 3.46
C GLU A 78 23.79 9.13 4.42
N GLY A 79 22.93 8.21 3.97
CA GLY A 79 22.41 7.10 4.79
C GLY A 79 21.12 7.38 5.56
N SER A 80 20.60 8.61 5.57
CA SER A 80 19.34 8.94 6.26
C SER A 80 18.07 8.71 5.43
N LEU A 81 18.18 8.16 4.22
CA LEU A 81 17.05 7.78 3.35
C LEU A 81 16.63 6.31 3.56
N VAL A 82 16.67 5.90 4.82
CA VAL A 82 16.31 4.58 5.29
C VAL A 82 15.08 4.74 6.17
N PHE A 83 14.01 4.04 5.83
CA PHE A 83 12.74 4.11 6.55
C PHE A 83 12.43 2.75 7.17
N HIS A 84 12.06 2.76 8.44
CA HIS A 84 11.67 1.56 9.16
C HIS A 84 10.16 1.46 9.16
N GLU A 85 9.63 0.45 8.49
CA GLU A 85 8.22 0.08 8.53
C GLU A 85 8.01 -0.98 9.60
N LYS A 86 7.09 -0.72 10.51
CA LYS A 86 6.58 -1.70 11.46
C LYS A 86 5.08 -1.83 11.25
N ALA A 87 4.61 -3.03 10.96
CA ALA A 87 3.19 -3.30 10.75
C ALA A 87 2.66 -4.37 11.70
N TRP A 88 1.47 -4.13 12.23
CA TRP A 88 0.66 -5.02 13.06
C TRP A 88 -0.60 -5.34 12.28
N ASN A 89 -0.60 -6.50 11.64
CA ASN A 89 -1.70 -6.97 10.79
C ASN A 89 -2.59 -7.93 11.58
N ALA A 90 -3.64 -7.40 12.19
CA ALA A 90 -4.72 -8.13 12.86
C ALA A 90 -5.98 -8.13 11.97
N TYR A 91 -5.83 -8.65 10.76
CA TYR A 91 -6.85 -8.61 9.71
C TYR A 91 -8.25 -8.96 10.27
N PRO A 92 -9.29 -8.13 10.03
CA PRO A 92 -9.41 -7.11 8.97
C PRO A 92 -8.91 -5.71 9.33
N TYR A 93 -8.29 -5.51 10.50
CA TYR A 93 -7.60 -4.26 10.84
C TYR A 93 -6.09 -4.39 10.65
N CYS A 94 -5.44 -3.36 10.14
CA CYS A 94 -3.99 -3.30 10.05
C CYS A 94 -3.49 -1.92 10.46
N ARG A 95 -2.41 -1.89 11.22
CA ARG A 95 -1.70 -0.66 11.56
C ARG A 95 -0.26 -0.76 11.11
N THR A 96 0.15 0.19 10.28
CA THR A 96 1.54 0.38 9.86
C THR A 96 2.06 1.70 10.39
N SER A 97 3.29 1.70 10.88
CA SER A 97 4.03 2.88 11.31
C SER A 97 5.38 2.89 10.63
N GLU A 98 5.67 3.98 9.94
CA GLU A 98 6.95 4.24 9.30
C GLU A 98 7.66 5.37 10.01
N SER A 99 8.94 5.16 10.25
CA SER A 99 9.79 6.09 10.99
C SER A 99 11.15 6.24 10.33
N ASN A 100 11.81 7.35 10.62
CA ASN A 100 13.16 7.65 10.12
C ASN A 100 14.06 7.96 11.32
N GLU A 101 15.18 7.25 11.45
CA GLU A 101 16.05 7.36 12.63
C GLU A 101 16.64 8.77 12.80
N TYR A 102 16.95 9.45 11.69
CA TYR A 102 17.52 10.80 11.70
C TYR A 102 16.49 11.83 12.21
N MET A 103 15.26 11.77 11.71
CA MET A 103 14.21 12.72 12.08
C MET A 103 13.54 12.42 13.42
N LYS A 104 13.65 11.19 13.95
CA LYS A 104 13.01 10.78 15.21
C LYS A 104 11.52 11.16 15.21
N ASP A 105 11.03 11.75 16.29
CA ASP A 105 9.63 12.17 16.45
C ASP A 105 9.19 13.30 15.50
N ASN A 106 10.11 13.91 14.75
CA ASN A 106 9.77 14.92 13.75
C ASN A 106 9.23 14.29 12.45
N PHE A 107 9.33 12.98 12.28
CA PHE A 107 8.79 12.26 11.12
C PHE A 107 8.01 11.03 11.53
N PHE A 108 6.81 10.86 10.97
CA PHE A 108 6.22 9.54 10.83
C PHE A 108 5.21 9.52 9.69
N ILE A 109 5.01 8.33 9.13
CA ILE A 109 3.84 7.99 8.33
C ILE A 109 3.11 6.87 9.09
N LYS A 110 1.83 7.06 9.36
CA LYS A 110 1.01 6.05 10.01
C LYS A 110 -0.16 5.71 9.09
N ILE A 111 -0.30 4.44 8.75
CA ILE A 111 -1.38 3.92 7.92
C ILE A 111 -2.21 2.99 8.78
N GLU A 112 -3.46 3.39 9.06
CA GLU A 112 -4.44 2.54 9.73
C GLU A 112 -5.46 2.12 8.69
N THR A 113 -5.74 0.82 8.60
CA THR A 113 -6.63 0.29 7.59
C THR A 113 -7.71 -0.58 8.20
N TRP A 114 -8.96 -0.28 7.85
CA TRP A 114 -10.08 -1.20 7.99
C TRP A 114 -10.46 -1.79 6.62
N HIS A 115 -10.62 -3.10 6.56
CA HIS A 115 -11.21 -3.79 5.42
C HIS A 115 -12.66 -4.16 5.77
N LYS A 116 -13.62 -3.64 5.00
CA LYS A 116 -15.06 -3.82 5.29
C LYS A 116 -15.79 -4.38 4.07
N PRO A 117 -16.82 -5.23 4.27
CA PRO A 117 -17.60 -5.82 3.18
C PRO A 117 -18.68 -4.83 2.67
N ASP A 118 -18.26 -3.65 2.24
CA ASP A 118 -19.14 -2.60 1.70
C ASP A 118 -18.53 -1.90 0.48
N LEU A 119 -19.10 -0.76 0.09
CA LEU A 119 -18.67 0.04 -1.05
C LEU A 119 -18.11 1.41 -0.66
N GLY A 120 -17.51 1.54 0.52
CA GLY A 120 -16.83 2.79 0.90
C GLY A 120 -17.76 3.87 1.46
N THR A 121 -18.97 3.50 1.93
CA THR A 121 -20.01 4.43 2.38
C THR A 121 -20.01 4.71 3.89
N GLN A 122 -19.32 3.90 4.69
CA GLN A 122 -19.15 4.20 6.13
C GLN A 122 -18.29 5.44 6.34
N GLU A 123 -18.80 6.40 7.11
CA GLU A 123 -18.05 7.57 7.56
C GLU A 123 -17.34 7.29 8.89
N ASN A 124 -16.13 7.84 9.06
CA ASN A 124 -15.33 7.74 10.28
C ASN A 124 -15.23 6.31 10.87
N VAL A 125 -14.94 5.32 10.02
CA VAL A 125 -14.82 3.90 10.45
C VAL A 125 -13.73 3.69 11.51
N HIS A 126 -12.74 4.59 11.53
CA HIS A 126 -11.64 4.64 12.49
C HIS A 126 -12.03 5.25 13.85
N LYS A 127 -13.25 5.80 13.98
CA LYS A 127 -13.78 6.40 15.21
C LYS A 127 -12.88 7.51 15.77
N LEU A 128 -12.35 8.34 14.89
CA LEU A 128 -11.65 9.56 15.29
C LEU A 128 -12.60 10.51 16.02
N ASP A 129 -12.06 11.35 16.90
CA ASP A 129 -12.86 12.42 17.49
C ASP A 129 -13.35 13.41 16.42
N ASN A 130 -14.45 14.10 16.71
CA ASN A 130 -15.10 14.99 15.74
C ASN A 130 -14.18 16.10 15.22
N SER A 131 -13.29 16.64 16.07
CA SER A 131 -12.41 17.73 15.67
C SER A 131 -11.32 17.27 14.70
N THR A 132 -10.79 16.06 14.92
CA THR A 132 -9.86 15.43 13.98
C THR A 132 -10.56 15.07 12.68
N TRP A 133 -11.72 14.40 12.76
CA TRP A 133 -12.45 13.90 11.58
C TRP A 133 -12.85 15.02 10.61
N GLN A 134 -13.27 16.19 11.11
CA GLN A 134 -13.62 17.34 10.27
C GLN A 134 -12.48 17.84 9.38
N ASN A 135 -11.23 17.54 9.73
CA ASN A 135 -10.05 17.92 8.95
C ASN A 135 -9.53 16.79 8.05
N VAL A 136 -10.15 15.60 8.10
CA VAL A 136 -9.77 14.48 7.25
C VAL A 136 -10.35 14.67 5.85
N THR A 137 -9.47 14.67 4.85
CA THR A 137 -9.92 14.61 3.44
C THR A 137 -10.13 13.16 3.03
N VAL A 138 -11.35 12.82 2.60
CA VAL A 138 -11.65 11.50 2.01
C VAL A 138 -11.29 11.51 0.53
N VAL A 139 -10.46 10.56 0.11
CA VAL A 139 -9.93 10.45 -1.25
C VAL A 139 -10.35 9.09 -1.85
N PRO A 140 -11.30 9.05 -2.78
CA PRO A 140 -11.61 7.82 -3.48
C PRO A 140 -10.48 7.42 -4.43
N ILE A 141 -10.15 6.13 -4.47
CA ILE A 141 -9.29 5.54 -5.50
C ILE A 141 -10.15 4.65 -6.38
N ASP A 142 -10.09 4.87 -7.69
CA ASP A 142 -10.77 4.03 -8.68
C ASP A 142 -9.75 3.28 -9.52
N ILE A 143 -9.62 1.98 -9.26
CA ILE A 143 -8.62 1.14 -9.94
C ILE A 143 -8.87 1.00 -11.45
N ALA A 144 -10.08 1.29 -11.93
CA ALA A 144 -10.42 1.25 -13.35
C ALA A 144 -10.22 2.61 -14.06
N ASP A 145 -10.06 3.70 -13.31
CA ASP A 145 -9.96 5.05 -13.87
C ASP A 145 -8.54 5.34 -14.34
N ARG A 146 -8.34 5.30 -15.67
CA ARG A 146 -7.04 5.57 -16.32
C ARG A 146 -6.49 6.95 -15.95
N SER A 147 -7.32 7.95 -15.64
CA SER A 147 -6.88 9.31 -15.31
C SER A 147 -6.15 9.40 -13.96
N GLN A 148 -6.31 8.39 -13.10
CA GLN A 148 -5.65 8.32 -11.79
C GLN A 148 -4.25 7.69 -11.84
N VAL A 149 -3.81 7.25 -13.02
CA VAL A 149 -2.51 6.60 -13.24
C VAL A 149 -1.64 7.51 -14.10
N SER A 150 -0.40 7.74 -13.69
CA SER A 150 0.53 8.52 -14.49
C SER A 150 0.87 7.79 -15.81
N THR A 151 1.36 8.53 -16.82
CA THR A 151 1.83 7.88 -18.05
C THR A 151 3.04 6.97 -17.79
N ALA A 152 3.91 7.35 -16.84
CA ALA A 152 5.10 6.58 -16.50
C ALA A 152 4.79 5.26 -15.78
N ASP A 153 3.70 5.21 -15.00
CA ASP A 153 3.31 4.01 -14.25
C ASP A 153 2.40 3.07 -15.05
N TYR A 154 1.84 3.54 -16.18
CA TYR A 154 0.85 2.75 -16.89
C TYR A 154 1.46 1.53 -17.57
N LYS A 155 0.96 0.35 -17.21
CA LYS A 155 1.27 -0.90 -17.89
C LYS A 155 -0.03 -1.56 -18.36
N PRO A 156 -0.13 -1.96 -19.64
CA PRO A 156 -1.35 -2.59 -20.18
C PRO A 156 -1.74 -3.89 -19.46
N ASP A 157 -0.77 -4.69 -19.00
CA ASP A 157 -0.97 -5.94 -18.26
C ASP A 157 -1.36 -5.75 -16.79
N GLU A 158 -1.28 -4.51 -16.29
CA GLU A 158 -1.71 -4.10 -14.95
C GLU A 158 -2.93 -3.15 -15.05
N ASP A 159 -3.74 -3.28 -16.10
CA ASP A 159 -4.93 -2.46 -16.33
C ASP A 159 -6.26 -3.19 -16.10
N PRO A 160 -6.93 -2.98 -14.94
CA PRO A 160 -8.22 -3.58 -14.63
C PRO A 160 -9.32 -3.29 -15.65
N ALA A 161 -9.21 -2.19 -16.40
CA ALA A 161 -10.18 -1.82 -17.43
C ALA A 161 -10.09 -2.71 -18.69
N THR A 162 -9.01 -3.49 -18.83
CA THR A 162 -8.79 -4.40 -19.97
C THR A 162 -8.59 -5.85 -19.53
N PHE A 163 -8.18 -6.07 -18.28
CA PHE A 163 -7.96 -7.39 -17.71
C PHE A 163 -9.27 -8.13 -17.41
N LYS A 164 -9.33 -9.42 -17.77
CA LYS A 164 -10.39 -10.34 -17.37
C LYS A 164 -9.79 -11.62 -16.81
N SER A 165 -10.17 -11.94 -15.58
CA SER A 165 -9.75 -13.16 -14.90
C SER A 165 -10.30 -14.39 -15.61
N VAL A 166 -9.42 -15.35 -15.89
CA VAL A 166 -9.79 -16.65 -16.47
C VAL A 166 -10.41 -17.55 -15.41
N LYS A 167 -9.95 -17.49 -14.16
CA LYS A 167 -10.43 -18.36 -13.08
C LYS A 167 -11.76 -17.92 -12.48
N THR A 168 -11.98 -16.61 -12.36
CA THR A 168 -13.17 -16.06 -11.69
C THR A 168 -14.17 -15.41 -12.64
N GLY A 169 -13.76 -15.13 -13.89
CA GLY A 169 -14.55 -14.40 -14.87
C GLY A 169 -14.72 -12.90 -14.57
N ARG A 170 -14.13 -12.39 -13.47
CA ARG A 170 -14.21 -10.97 -13.08
C ARG A 170 -13.41 -10.08 -14.02
N GLY A 171 -13.89 -8.86 -14.22
CA GLY A 171 -13.35 -7.91 -15.19
C GLY A 171 -13.83 -8.19 -16.63
N PRO A 172 -13.52 -7.28 -17.58
CA PRO A 172 -12.89 -5.99 -17.37
C PRO A 172 -13.75 -5.01 -16.58
N LEU A 173 -13.12 -4.09 -15.86
CA LEU A 173 -13.79 -3.06 -15.07
C LEU A 173 -14.07 -1.83 -15.95
N GLY A 174 -15.28 -1.73 -16.48
CA GLY A 174 -15.72 -0.55 -17.25
C GLY A 174 -15.97 0.69 -16.36
N PRO A 175 -16.25 1.87 -16.93
CA PRO A 175 -16.47 3.11 -16.17
C PRO A 175 -17.61 3.05 -15.14
N THR A 176 -18.55 2.12 -15.31
CA THR A 176 -19.71 1.91 -14.43
C THR A 176 -19.56 0.72 -13.49
N TRP A 177 -18.37 0.11 -13.40
CA TRP A 177 -18.17 -1.15 -12.69
C TRP A 177 -18.64 -1.13 -11.22
N LYS A 178 -18.45 0.00 -10.51
CA LYS A 178 -18.93 0.16 -9.13
C LYS A 178 -20.46 0.08 -9.02
N LYS A 179 -21.20 0.65 -9.98
CA LYS A 179 -22.67 0.57 -10.03
C LYS A 179 -23.11 -0.86 -10.35
N GLU A 180 -22.42 -1.53 -11.25
CA GLU A 180 -22.69 -2.94 -11.59
C GLU A 180 -22.38 -3.89 -10.42
N LEU A 181 -21.40 -3.55 -9.58
CA LEU A 181 -21.06 -4.32 -8.38
C LEU A 181 -22.17 -4.27 -7.31
N VAL A 182 -22.98 -3.20 -7.32
CA VAL A 182 -24.19 -3.10 -6.48
C VAL A 182 -25.25 -4.08 -6.97
N SER A 183 -25.47 -4.18 -8.28
CA SER A 183 -26.54 -4.99 -8.86
C SER A 183 -26.20 -6.48 -8.97
N LYS A 184 -24.91 -6.85 -9.03
CA LYS A 184 -24.45 -8.24 -9.05
C LYS A 184 -24.32 -8.78 -7.63
N THR A 185 -25.27 -9.62 -7.21
CA THR A 185 -25.24 -10.30 -5.90
C THR A 185 -24.08 -11.29 -5.78
N ASP A 186 -23.73 -11.93 -6.89
CA ASP A 186 -22.76 -13.04 -6.92
C ASP A 186 -21.31 -12.56 -7.05
N CYS A 187 -21.11 -11.25 -7.22
CA CYS A 187 -19.78 -10.64 -7.26
C CYS A 187 -19.43 -10.09 -5.87
N PRO A 188 -18.38 -10.62 -5.22
CA PRO A 188 -17.99 -10.14 -3.91
C PRO A 188 -17.42 -8.72 -4.00
N LYS A 189 -17.54 -8.00 -2.89
CA LYS A 189 -17.21 -6.58 -2.79
C LYS A 189 -16.67 -6.25 -1.41
N MET A 190 -15.70 -5.34 -1.39
CA MET A 190 -15.14 -4.80 -0.16
C MET A 190 -14.60 -3.39 -0.40
N CYS A 191 -14.38 -2.63 0.69
CA CYS A 191 -13.65 -1.37 0.68
C CYS A 191 -12.54 -1.36 1.72
N ALA A 192 -11.33 -0.96 1.28
CA ALA A 192 -10.20 -0.69 2.16
C ALA A 192 -10.22 0.78 2.51
N TYR A 193 -10.44 1.08 3.78
CA TYR A 193 -10.41 2.42 4.35
C TYR A 193 -9.03 2.67 4.92
N LYS A 194 -8.14 3.31 4.15
CA LYS A 194 -6.75 3.55 4.54
C LYS A 194 -6.60 4.97 5.08
N LEU A 195 -6.65 5.13 6.40
CA LEU A 195 -6.39 6.39 7.07
C LEU A 195 -4.88 6.61 7.19
N VAL A 196 -4.36 7.56 6.42
CA VAL A 196 -2.95 7.93 6.41
C VAL A 196 -2.77 9.23 7.20
N THR A 197 -1.90 9.18 8.20
CA THR A 197 -1.45 10.35 8.96
C THR A 197 0.04 10.57 8.68
N VAL A 198 0.37 11.74 8.14
CA VAL A 198 1.75 12.14 7.90
C VAL A 198 2.13 13.27 8.85
N LYS A 199 3.29 13.12 9.49
CA LYS A 199 3.95 14.18 10.23
C LYS A 199 5.33 14.41 9.63
N PHE A 200 5.61 15.65 9.24
CA PHE A 200 6.96 16.07 8.88
C PHE A 200 7.25 17.46 9.46
N LYS A 201 7.93 17.51 10.59
CA LYS A 201 8.24 18.76 11.30
C LYS A 201 9.62 19.26 10.89
N TRP A 202 9.65 20.09 9.85
CA TRP A 202 10.86 20.79 9.40
C TRP A 202 10.51 22.22 8.98
N TRP A 203 11.27 23.20 9.49
CA TRP A 203 11.01 24.62 9.25
C TRP A 203 11.10 24.96 7.76
N GLY A 204 10.03 25.55 7.21
CA GLY A 204 9.95 25.94 5.79
C GLY A 204 9.59 24.82 4.81
N LEU A 205 9.52 23.56 5.24
CA LEU A 205 9.30 22.40 4.34
C LEU A 205 8.13 21.50 4.72
N GLN A 206 7.57 21.65 5.94
CA GLN A 206 6.46 20.84 6.45
C GLN A 206 5.36 20.59 5.43
N THR A 207 4.65 21.64 5.01
CA THR A 207 3.48 21.49 4.11
C THR A 207 3.84 20.88 2.76
N LYS A 208 5.01 21.21 2.21
CA LYS A 208 5.45 20.67 0.91
C LYS A 208 5.69 19.16 1.00
N VAL A 209 6.41 18.71 2.02
CA VAL A 209 6.77 17.30 2.18
C VAL A 209 5.57 16.46 2.62
N GLU A 210 4.72 16.96 3.51
CA GLU A 210 3.48 16.25 3.92
C GLU A 210 2.56 16.00 2.72
N ASN A 211 2.40 17.00 1.83
CA ASN A 211 1.60 16.81 0.62
C ASN A 211 2.26 15.86 -0.39
N PHE A 212 3.57 15.98 -0.61
CA PHE A 212 4.33 15.08 -1.48
C PHE A 212 4.18 13.62 -1.04
N ILE A 213 4.34 13.33 0.26
CA ILE A 213 4.15 11.97 0.80
C ILE A 213 2.73 11.47 0.51
N HIS A 214 1.71 12.29 0.76
CA HIS A 214 0.33 11.91 0.45
C HIS A 214 0.07 11.65 -1.04
N GLU A 215 0.78 12.33 -1.95
CA GLU A 215 0.72 12.07 -3.38
C GLU A 215 1.37 10.73 -3.73
N GLN A 216 2.52 10.42 -3.14
CA GLN A 216 3.18 9.11 -3.30
C GLN A 216 2.34 7.96 -2.72
N GLU A 217 1.76 8.13 -1.52
CA GLU A 217 0.85 7.14 -0.93
C GLU A 217 -0.36 6.87 -1.82
N LYS A 218 -0.94 7.94 -2.40
CA LYS A 218 -2.04 7.79 -3.36
C LYS A 218 -1.58 6.99 -4.59
N ARG A 219 -0.41 7.33 -5.15
CA ARG A 219 0.19 6.63 -6.30
C ARG A 219 0.43 5.16 -6.01
N ILE A 220 1.03 4.85 -4.86
CA ILE A 220 1.29 3.48 -4.38
C ILE A 220 -0.03 2.72 -4.25
N PHE A 221 -1.03 3.28 -3.56
CA PHE A 221 -2.32 2.61 -3.41
C PHE A 221 -3.02 2.39 -4.75
N THR A 222 -2.98 3.35 -5.67
CA THR A 222 -3.58 3.18 -7.00
C THR A 222 -2.91 2.03 -7.76
N ASN A 223 -1.58 2.04 -7.89
CA ASN A 223 -0.84 1.05 -8.67
C ASN A 223 -0.91 -0.34 -8.02
N PHE A 224 -0.74 -0.42 -6.70
CA PHE A 224 -0.82 -1.67 -5.95
C PHE A 224 -2.17 -2.38 -6.14
N HIS A 225 -3.29 -1.66 -6.03
CA HIS A 225 -4.60 -2.30 -6.13
C HIS A 225 -5.00 -2.64 -7.57
N ARG A 226 -4.45 -1.92 -8.56
CA ARG A 226 -4.56 -2.30 -9.98
C ARG A 226 -3.85 -3.63 -10.24
N GLN A 227 -2.61 -3.75 -9.77
CA GLN A 227 -1.82 -4.97 -9.84
C GLN A 227 -2.49 -6.13 -9.10
N LEU A 228 -2.95 -5.91 -7.86
CA LEU A 228 -3.66 -6.91 -7.06
C LEU A 228 -4.84 -7.51 -7.83
N PHE A 229 -5.66 -6.67 -8.47
CA PHE A 229 -6.78 -7.17 -9.28
C PHE A 229 -6.31 -7.92 -10.54
N CYS A 230 -5.35 -7.38 -11.27
CA CYS A 230 -4.83 -8.03 -12.49
C CYS A 230 -4.07 -9.34 -12.20
N TRP A 231 -3.63 -9.53 -10.96
CA TRP A 231 -2.98 -10.76 -10.51
C TRP A 231 -3.93 -11.76 -9.85
N ILE A 232 -5.25 -11.53 -9.87
CA ILE A 232 -6.23 -12.39 -9.18
C ILE A 232 -6.08 -13.87 -9.56
N ASP A 233 -5.81 -14.19 -10.83
CA ASP A 233 -5.62 -15.57 -11.26
C ASP A 233 -4.39 -16.25 -10.64
N LYS A 234 -3.41 -15.46 -10.15
CA LYS A 234 -2.20 -15.96 -9.49
C LYS A 234 -2.42 -16.26 -8.01
N TRP A 235 -3.35 -15.57 -7.34
CA TRP A 235 -3.49 -15.65 -5.89
C TRP A 235 -4.85 -16.15 -5.38
N VAL A 236 -5.90 -16.15 -6.19
CA VAL A 236 -7.27 -16.46 -5.72
C VAL A 236 -7.43 -17.86 -5.13
N ASP A 237 -6.63 -18.83 -5.58
CA ASP A 237 -6.67 -20.21 -5.08
C ASP A 237 -5.62 -20.49 -3.98
N LEU A 238 -4.83 -19.48 -3.59
CA LEU A 238 -3.81 -19.65 -2.56
C LEU A 238 -4.44 -19.68 -1.17
N THR A 239 -3.93 -20.57 -0.33
CA THR A 239 -4.24 -20.61 1.09
C THR A 239 -3.30 -19.69 1.88
N MET A 240 -3.69 -19.37 3.12
CA MET A 240 -2.79 -18.64 4.02
C MET A 240 -1.47 -19.39 4.28
N ASP A 241 -1.48 -20.72 4.27
CA ASP A 241 -0.25 -21.52 4.41
C ASP A 241 0.67 -21.39 3.19
N ASP A 242 0.10 -21.30 1.98
CA ASP A 242 0.87 -21.02 0.77
C ASP A 242 1.52 -19.64 0.86
N ILE A 243 0.76 -18.63 1.32
CA ILE A 243 1.27 -17.28 1.54
C ILE A 243 2.43 -17.27 2.53
N ARG A 244 2.35 -17.99 3.66
CA ARG A 244 3.46 -18.04 4.62
C ARG A 244 4.73 -18.65 4.04
N ARG A 245 4.62 -19.67 3.19
CA ARG A 245 5.78 -20.22 2.47
C ARG A 245 6.36 -19.20 1.49
N MET A 246 5.50 -18.54 0.73
CA MET A 246 5.90 -17.50 -0.22
C MET A 246 6.58 -16.30 0.46
N GLU A 247 6.10 -15.86 1.62
CA GLU A 247 6.74 -14.77 2.38
C GLU A 247 8.17 -15.15 2.82
N ALA A 248 8.37 -16.39 3.26
CA ALA A 248 9.68 -16.89 3.67
C ALA A 248 10.66 -17.02 2.49
N GLU A 249 10.17 -17.43 1.32
CA GLU A 249 10.94 -17.45 0.07
C GLU A 249 11.27 -16.02 -0.39
N THR A 250 10.26 -15.15 -0.39
CA THR A 250 10.39 -13.74 -0.79
C THR A 250 11.41 -13.01 0.06
N GLN A 251 11.46 -13.24 1.37
CA GLN A 251 12.48 -12.63 2.23
C GLN A 251 13.91 -12.94 1.73
N ARG A 252 14.18 -14.19 1.33
CA ARG A 252 15.50 -14.59 0.80
C ARG A 252 15.76 -13.98 -0.56
N GLU A 253 14.77 -14.02 -1.46
CA GLU A 253 14.88 -13.44 -2.80
C GLU A 253 15.14 -11.94 -2.77
N LEU A 254 14.46 -11.19 -1.89
CA LEU A 254 14.68 -9.75 -1.72
C LEU A 254 16.11 -9.44 -1.29
N ASP A 255 16.66 -10.22 -0.35
CA ASP A 255 18.04 -10.05 0.09
C ASP A 255 19.05 -10.31 -1.03
N GLU A 256 18.80 -11.31 -1.88
CA GLU A 256 19.64 -11.61 -3.05
C GLU A 256 19.52 -10.53 -4.13
N LEU A 257 18.30 -10.12 -4.48
CA LEU A 257 18.02 -9.06 -5.45
C LEU A 257 18.65 -7.75 -5.01
N ARG A 258 18.54 -7.37 -3.73
CA ARG A 258 19.16 -6.15 -3.21
C ARG A 258 20.68 -6.19 -3.34
N LYS A 259 21.32 -7.34 -3.08
CA LYS A 259 22.79 -7.48 -3.13
C LYS A 259 23.36 -7.60 -4.55
N ARG A 260 22.62 -8.22 -5.48
CA ARG A 260 23.16 -8.66 -6.78
C ARG A 260 22.39 -8.15 -8.00
N GLY A 261 21.16 -7.68 -7.83
CA GLY A 261 20.33 -7.17 -8.91
C GLY A 261 20.66 -5.73 -9.28
N GLU A 262 20.08 -5.26 -10.38
CA GLU A 262 20.10 -3.85 -10.79
C GLU A 262 18.94 -3.07 -10.16
N VAL A 263 19.14 -1.75 -9.96
CA VAL A 263 18.09 -0.83 -9.50
C VAL A 263 16.91 -0.87 -10.47
N ARG A 264 15.69 -0.96 -9.93
CA ARG A 264 14.45 -1.18 -10.69
C ARG A 264 13.24 -0.62 -9.95
N GLY A 265 12.09 -0.62 -10.61
CA GLY A 265 10.82 -0.21 -10.02
C GLY A 265 10.56 1.29 -10.12
N THR A 266 9.67 1.78 -9.27
CA THR A 266 9.17 3.15 -9.31
C THR A 266 10.23 4.13 -8.83
N SER A 267 10.37 5.25 -9.53
CA SER A 267 11.24 6.36 -9.15
C SER A 267 10.42 7.65 -9.09
N ALA A 268 10.66 8.44 -8.05
CA ALA A 268 10.19 9.81 -7.92
C ALA A 268 11.36 10.80 -8.08
N ALA A 269 12.50 10.37 -8.64
CA ALA A 269 13.69 11.22 -8.77
C ALA A 269 13.47 12.46 -9.66
N ASP A 270 12.56 12.35 -10.64
CA ASP A 270 12.28 13.37 -11.65
C ASP A 270 11.08 14.28 -11.30
N GLU A 271 10.47 14.11 -10.11
CA GLU A 271 9.39 14.94 -9.56
C GLU A 271 9.93 16.11 -8.71
#